data_AF-A0A961CD81-F1
#
_entry.id   AF-A0A961CD81-F1
#
_cell.length_a   1.000
_cell.length_b   1.000
_cell.length_c   1.000
_cell.angle_alpha   90.00
_cell.angle_beta   90.00
_cell.angle_gamma   90.00
#
_symmetry.space_group_name_H-M   'P 1'
#
loop_
_entity.id
_entity.type
_entity.pdbx_description
1 polymer ?
#
loop_
_entity_poly.entity_id
_entity_poly.type
_entity_poly.pdbx_seq_one_letter_code
_entity_poly.pdbx_strand_id
1 'polypeptide(L)'
;MSAAPYFHVGIVVRDLAAAQRSLSEQLGVTWGPILRLDVTEVRDGDGNDLLLPTAICYSIEAPHLELIEEVPGSVWTCNEHSNLHHIGRWHDDLPTESARLASIGCPLQLCGRAGADAPTQFAYHGT
;
A
#
# COMPACT_ATOMS: atom_id res chain seq x y z
N MET A 1 -11.88 21.28 9.51
CA MET A 1 -12.37 19.90 9.51
C MET A 1 -11.14 19.00 9.45
N SER A 2 -10.85 18.23 10.50
CA SER A 2 -9.75 17.26 10.45
C SER A 2 -10.11 16.21 9.41
N ALA A 3 -9.24 15.98 8.42
CA ALA A 3 -9.35 14.77 7.61
C ALA A 3 -9.42 13.58 8.58
N ALA A 4 -10.33 12.63 8.31
CA ALA A 4 -10.45 11.44 9.15
C ALA A 4 -9.07 10.76 9.22
N PRO A 5 -8.65 10.25 10.39
CA PRO A 5 -7.27 9.76 10.59
C PRO A 5 -6.94 8.50 9.79
N TYR A 6 -7.90 7.89 9.12
CA TYR A 6 -7.75 6.68 8.32
C TYR A 6 -8.18 6.96 6.88
N PHE A 7 -7.24 6.72 5.96
CA PHE A 7 -7.34 7.07 4.55
C PHE A 7 -7.95 5.91 3.73
N HIS A 8 -7.49 4.68 3.94
CA HIS A 8 -8.02 3.50 3.23
C HIS A 8 -7.68 2.18 3.93
N VAL A 9 -8.29 1.08 3.47
CA VAL A 9 -7.88 -0.31 3.76
C VAL A 9 -7.28 -0.91 2.49
N GLY A 10 -6.03 -1.37 2.57
CA GLY A 10 -5.33 -1.97 1.45
C GLY A 10 -5.50 -3.48 1.38
N ILE A 11 -5.75 -4.00 0.18
CA ILE A 11 -5.94 -5.42 -0.10
C ILE A 11 -5.02 -5.82 -1.26
N VAL A 12 -4.18 -6.83 -1.05
CA VAL A 12 -3.39 -7.42 -2.15
C VAL A 12 -4.28 -8.41 -2.91
N VAL A 13 -4.26 -8.36 -4.24
CA VAL A 13 -5.11 -9.17 -5.11
C VAL A 13 -4.31 -9.78 -6.24
N ARG A 14 -4.67 -10.98 -6.69
CA ARG A 14 -3.95 -11.64 -7.80
C ARG A 14 -4.18 -10.98 -9.16
N ASP A 15 -5.37 -10.41 -9.34
CA ASP A 15 -5.81 -9.76 -10.58
C ASP A 15 -6.69 -8.58 -10.21
N LEU A 16 -6.24 -7.36 -10.53
CA LEU A 16 -6.98 -6.14 -10.20
C LEU A 16 -8.34 -6.08 -10.87
N ALA A 17 -8.42 -6.42 -12.15
CA ALA A 17 -9.67 -6.29 -12.89
C ALA A 17 -10.73 -7.26 -12.38
N ALA A 18 -10.33 -8.49 -12.05
CA ALA A 18 -11.21 -9.49 -11.44
C ALA A 18 -11.65 -9.06 -10.04
N ALA A 19 -10.72 -8.54 -9.22
CA ALA A 19 -11.04 -8.04 -7.89
C ALA A 19 -11.99 -6.84 -7.92
N GLN A 20 -11.77 -5.88 -8.83
CA GLN A 20 -12.65 -4.73 -9.03
C GLN A 20 -14.08 -5.18 -9.34
N ARG A 21 -14.27 -6.08 -10.33
CA ARG A 21 -15.60 -6.61 -10.68
C ARG A 21 -16.27 -7.28 -9.49
N SER A 22 -15.56 -8.20 -8.84
CA SER A 22 -16.08 -8.98 -7.71
C SER A 22 -16.50 -8.09 -6.54
N LEU A 23 -15.66 -7.13 -6.16
CA LEU A 23 -15.96 -6.21 -5.05
C LEU A 23 -17.02 -5.17 -5.42
N SER A 24 -17.09 -4.72 -6.68
CA SER A 24 -18.21 -3.90 -7.15
C SER A 24 -19.53 -4.64 -7.05
N GLU A 25 -19.59 -5.92 -7.43
CA GLU A 25 -20.80 -6.75 -7.30
C GLU A 25 -21.20 -6.98 -5.84
N GLN A 26 -20.23 -7.25 -4.96
CA GLN A 26 -20.48 -7.59 -3.56
C GLN A 26 -20.79 -6.38 -2.68
N LEU A 27 -20.10 -5.26 -2.90
CA LEU A 27 -20.10 -4.10 -2.00
C LEU A 27 -20.70 -2.85 -2.65
N GLY A 28 -20.98 -2.86 -3.96
CA GLY A 28 -21.50 -1.70 -4.67
C GLY A 28 -20.48 -0.58 -4.88
N VAL A 29 -19.18 -0.87 -4.73
CA VAL A 29 -18.11 0.15 -4.84
C VAL A 29 -17.77 0.46 -6.29
N THR A 30 -17.40 1.71 -6.54
CA THR A 30 -16.87 2.19 -7.82
C THR A 30 -15.37 2.48 -7.69
N TRP A 31 -14.64 2.36 -8.80
CA TRP A 31 -13.17 2.41 -8.82
C TRP A 31 -12.65 3.58 -9.65
N GLY A 32 -11.58 4.21 -9.14
CA GLY A 32 -10.73 5.08 -9.94
C GLY A 32 -9.92 4.30 -10.98
N PRO A 33 -9.13 5.00 -11.83
CA PRO A 33 -8.28 4.34 -12.80
C PRO A 33 -7.23 3.46 -12.12
N ILE A 34 -6.83 2.39 -12.81
CA ILE A 34 -5.66 1.60 -12.39
C ILE A 34 -4.41 2.38 -12.78
N LEU A 35 -3.58 2.70 -11.80
CA LEU A 35 -2.22 3.17 -12.01
C LEU A 35 -1.31 1.95 -12.18
N ARG A 36 -0.63 1.83 -13.33
CA ARG A 36 0.39 0.82 -13.57
C ARG A 36 1.74 1.49 -13.77
N LEU A 37 2.73 1.06 -13.00
CA LEU A 37 4.12 1.48 -13.08
C LEU A 37 4.97 0.23 -13.32
N ASP A 38 5.70 0.20 -14.44
CA ASP A 38 6.60 -0.92 -14.75
C ASP A 38 7.75 -1.02 -13.73
N VAL A 39 8.12 0.12 -13.14
CA VAL A 39 9.18 0.23 -12.14
C VAL A 39 8.77 1.24 -11.06
N THR A 40 8.85 0.79 -9.82
CA THR A 40 8.74 1.59 -8.60
C THR A 40 10.03 1.41 -7.81
N GLU A 41 10.69 2.52 -7.46
CA GLU A 41 11.85 2.51 -6.58
C GLU A 41 11.39 2.39 -5.13
N VAL A 42 11.85 1.34 -4.44
CA VAL A 42 11.49 1.08 -3.05
C VAL A 42 12.71 0.69 -2.23
N ARG A 43 12.60 0.82 -0.91
CA ARG A 43 13.60 0.33 0.05
C ARG A 43 12.94 -0.58 1.08
N ASP A 44 13.54 -1.74 1.33
CA ASP A 44 13.05 -2.68 2.35
C ASP A 44 13.53 -2.33 3.76
N GLY A 45 13.02 -3.07 4.75
CA GLY A 45 13.38 -2.89 6.16
C GLY A 45 14.85 -3.15 6.49
N ASP A 46 15.57 -3.90 5.65
CA ASP A 46 16.99 -4.20 5.79
C ASP A 46 17.88 -3.14 5.11
N GLY A 47 17.26 -2.18 4.41
CA GLY A 47 17.94 -1.08 3.72
C GLY A 47 18.35 -1.41 2.28
N ASN A 48 17.88 -2.52 1.71
CA ASN A 48 18.13 -2.86 0.31
C ASN A 48 17.24 -2.02 -0.61
N ASP A 49 17.83 -1.50 -1.68
CA ASP A 49 17.11 -0.79 -2.73
C ASP A 49 16.62 -1.79 -3.79
N LEU A 50 15.33 -1.73 -4.11
CA LEU A 50 14.66 -2.64 -5.03
C LEU A 50 13.90 -1.86 -6.11
N LEU A 51 13.70 -2.51 -7.24
CA LEU A 51 12.85 -2.05 -8.34
C LEU A 51 11.73 -3.06 -8.52
N LEU A 52 10.50 -2.67 -8.18
CA LEU A 52 9.33 -3.55 -8.27
C LEU A 52 8.29 -2.94 -9.23
N PRO A 53 7.64 -3.75 -10.10
CA PRO A 53 6.45 -3.29 -10.78
C PRO A 53 5.34 -3.06 -9.76
N THR A 54 4.46 -2.10 -10.02
CA THR A 54 3.33 -1.81 -9.13
C THR A 54 2.08 -1.53 -9.95
N ALA A 55 0.96 -2.14 -9.56
CA ALA A 55 -0.34 -1.80 -10.09
C ALA A 55 -1.33 -1.61 -8.95
N ILE A 56 -1.98 -0.45 -8.90
CA ILE A 56 -2.90 -0.09 -7.81
C ILE A 56 -4.16 0.61 -8.33
N CYS A 57 -5.24 0.53 -7.57
CA CYS A 57 -6.40 1.39 -7.73
C CYS A 57 -7.08 1.66 -6.40
N TYR A 58 -7.83 2.75 -6.32
CA TYR A 58 -8.61 3.11 -5.15
C TYR A 58 -10.11 3.11 -5.46
N SER A 59 -10.93 2.77 -4.48
CA SER A 59 -12.36 3.05 -4.56
C SER A 59 -12.60 4.56 -4.50
N ILE A 60 -13.58 5.06 -5.24
CA ILE A 60 -13.90 6.50 -5.29
C ILE A 60 -14.56 6.93 -3.97
N GLU A 61 -15.41 6.07 -3.43
CA GLU A 61 -16.22 6.32 -2.25
C GLU A 61 -15.87 5.37 -1.10
N ALA A 62 -16.52 5.57 0.04
CA ALA A 62 -16.51 4.62 1.15
C ALA A 62 -16.84 3.20 0.63
N PRO A 63 -16.14 2.15 1.11
CA PRO A 63 -15.37 2.11 2.34
C PRO A 63 -13.88 2.50 2.21
N HIS A 64 -13.48 3.20 1.13
CA HIS A 64 -12.09 3.62 0.86
C HIS A 64 -11.13 2.43 0.83
N LEU A 65 -11.20 1.66 -0.24
CA LEU A 65 -10.35 0.51 -0.49
C LEU A 65 -9.19 0.89 -1.40
N GLU A 66 -8.03 0.33 -1.14
CA GLU A 66 -6.92 0.25 -2.10
C GLU A 66 -6.75 -1.21 -2.51
N LEU A 67 -6.69 -1.48 -3.80
CA LEU A 67 -6.26 -2.78 -4.32
C LEU A 67 -4.85 -2.67 -4.87
N ILE A 68 -4.00 -3.63 -4.55
CA ILE A 68 -2.63 -3.75 -5.06
C ILE A 68 -2.50 -5.11 -5.75
N GLU A 69 -2.09 -5.13 -7.02
CA GLU A 69 -1.84 -6.39 -7.72
C GLU A 69 -0.62 -7.11 -7.14
N GLU A 70 -0.69 -8.43 -7.03
CA GLU A 70 0.38 -9.20 -6.42
C GLU A 70 1.70 -9.12 -7.19
N VAL A 71 2.79 -9.04 -6.43
CA VAL A 71 4.16 -9.08 -6.92
C VAL A 71 4.89 -10.18 -6.14
N PRO A 72 4.99 -11.40 -6.70
CA PRO A 72 5.57 -12.55 -6.01
C PRO A 72 6.98 -12.26 -5.48
N GLY A 73 7.23 -12.62 -4.22
CA GLY A 73 8.53 -12.41 -3.56
C GLY A 73 8.70 -11.02 -2.96
N SER A 74 7.67 -10.18 -2.97
CA SER A 74 7.63 -8.88 -2.28
C SER A 74 6.63 -8.89 -1.12
N VAL A 75 6.51 -7.76 -0.41
CA VAL A 75 5.46 -7.55 0.62
C VAL A 75 4.05 -7.64 0.02
N TRP A 76 3.89 -7.32 -1.26
CA TRP A 76 2.62 -7.43 -1.98
C TRP A 76 2.41 -8.84 -2.55
N THR A 77 2.57 -9.88 -1.73
CA THR A 77 2.30 -11.26 -2.14
C THR A 77 1.02 -11.77 -1.46
N CYS A 78 0.08 -12.35 -2.22
CA CYS A 78 -1.10 -12.98 -1.63
C CYS A 78 -0.71 -14.22 -0.80
N ASN A 79 -1.42 -14.47 0.30
CA ASN A 79 -1.31 -15.68 1.12
C ASN A 79 -2.62 -16.50 1.12
N GLU A 80 -2.59 -17.70 1.70
CA GLU A 80 -3.76 -18.60 1.82
C GLU A 80 -4.81 -18.19 2.87
N HIS A 81 -4.54 -17.16 3.65
CA HIS A 81 -5.41 -16.71 4.74
C HIS A 81 -6.19 -15.44 4.35
N SER A 82 -5.64 -14.27 4.66
CA SER A 82 -6.26 -12.96 4.42
C SER A 82 -5.26 -12.08 3.70
N ASN A 83 -5.75 -11.45 2.63
CA ASN A 83 -4.97 -10.47 1.87
C ASN A 83 -5.34 -9.03 2.23
N LEU A 84 -6.09 -8.81 3.31
CA LEU A 84 -6.14 -7.49 3.97
C LEU A 84 -4.73 -7.18 4.45
N HIS A 85 -4.09 -6.21 3.80
CA HIS A 85 -2.65 -5.98 3.91
C HIS A 85 -2.32 -4.90 4.93
N HIS A 86 -3.03 -3.77 4.88
CA HIS A 86 -2.72 -2.63 5.74
C HIS A 86 -3.91 -1.70 5.94
N ILE A 87 -3.78 -0.84 6.95
CA ILE A 87 -4.65 0.32 7.15
C ILE A 87 -3.82 1.56 6.81
N GLY A 88 -4.25 2.30 5.80
CA GLY A 88 -3.60 3.52 5.35
C GLY A 88 -3.98 4.71 6.22
N ARG A 89 -2.99 5.51 6.59
CA ARG A 89 -3.16 6.82 7.24
C ARG A 89 -2.34 7.85 6.50
N TRP A 90 -2.94 8.99 6.21
CA TRP A 90 -2.22 10.14 5.65
C TRP A 90 -1.34 10.81 6.70
N HIS A 91 -0.13 11.19 6.30
CA HIS A 91 0.80 11.99 7.09
C HIS A 91 1.59 12.92 6.17
N ASP A 92 1.88 14.12 6.68
CA ASP A 92 2.61 15.14 5.91
C ASP A 92 4.14 15.00 6.06
N ASP A 93 4.61 14.21 7.03
CA ASP A 93 6.03 13.95 7.31
C ASP A 93 6.26 12.44 7.50
N LEU A 94 6.46 11.75 6.38
CA LEU A 94 6.73 10.30 6.39
C LEU A 94 8.05 9.94 7.09
N PRO A 95 9.19 10.64 6.89
CA PRO A 95 10.42 10.31 7.59
C PRO A 95 10.29 10.35 9.11
N THR A 96 9.71 11.43 9.67
CA THR A 96 9.55 11.58 11.11
C THR A 96 8.60 10.52 11.68
N GLU A 97 7.46 10.28 11.03
CA GLU A 97 6.50 9.29 11.53
C GLU A 97 7.03 7.87 11.41
N SER A 98 7.73 7.53 10.32
CA SER A 98 8.33 6.21 10.13
C SER A 98 9.37 5.91 11.21
N ALA A 99 10.23 6.88 11.54
CA ALA A 99 11.18 6.74 12.64
C ALA A 99 10.46 6.56 14.00
N ARG A 100 9.37 7.31 14.23
CA ARG A 100 8.57 7.17 15.45
C ARG A 100 7.95 5.78 15.56
N LEU A 101 7.31 5.27 14.51
CA LEU A 101 6.72 3.92 14.47
C LEU A 101 7.77 2.83 14.74
N ALA A 102 8.93 2.93 14.09
CA ALA A 102 10.04 2.00 14.35
C ALA A 102 10.49 2.02 15.82
N SER A 103 10.61 3.21 16.43
CA SER A 103 11.01 3.35 17.83
C SER A 103 10.00 2.80 18.86
N ILE A 104 8.73 2.61 18.48
CA ILE A 104 7.70 2.02 19.35
C ILE A 104 7.43 0.55 19.04
N GLY A 105 8.33 -0.12 18.31
CA GLY A 105 8.26 -1.55 18.04
C GLY A 105 7.54 -1.93 16.75
N CYS A 106 7.26 -0.97 15.86
CA CYS A 106 6.71 -1.26 14.54
C CYS A 106 7.78 -1.05 13.44
N PRO A 107 8.64 -2.04 13.15
CA PRO A 107 9.73 -1.87 12.19
C PRO A 107 9.22 -1.59 10.76
N LEU A 108 10.03 -0.86 9.99
CA LEU A 108 9.78 -0.64 8.56
C LEU A 108 9.87 -1.97 7.80
N GLN A 109 8.92 -2.23 6.91
CA GLN A 109 8.93 -3.39 6.03
C GLN A 109 9.30 -3.00 4.59
N LEU A 110 8.70 -1.93 4.08
CA LEU A 110 8.96 -1.39 2.74
C LEU A 110 8.51 0.07 2.68
N CYS A 111 9.25 0.92 1.97
CA CYS A 111 8.80 2.28 1.63
C CYS A 111 9.13 2.66 0.20
N GLY A 112 8.44 3.68 -0.30
CA GLY A 112 8.84 4.34 -1.55
C GLY A 112 10.16 5.09 -1.38
N ARG A 113 10.87 5.24 -2.49
CA ARG A 113 12.18 5.90 -2.56
C ARG A 113 12.23 6.86 -3.75
N ALA A 114 12.97 7.95 -3.60
CA ALA A 114 13.37 8.82 -4.71
C ALA A 114 14.89 9.07 -4.62
N GLY A 115 15.68 8.27 -5.35
CA GLY A 115 17.14 8.35 -5.26
C GLY A 115 17.65 7.96 -3.86
N ALA A 116 18.24 8.90 -3.13
CA ALA A 116 18.70 8.68 -1.76
C ALA A 116 17.59 8.86 -0.71
N ASP A 117 16.51 9.55 -1.06
CA ASP A 117 15.44 9.91 -0.13
C ASP A 117 14.50 8.73 0.10
N ALA A 118 14.33 8.35 1.37
CA ALA A 118 13.40 7.33 1.84
C ALA A 118 13.07 7.56 3.33
N PRO A 119 11.81 7.35 3.77
CA PRO A 119 10.64 7.00 2.97
C PRO A 119 10.08 8.19 2.17
N THR A 120 9.60 7.93 0.96
CA THR A 120 8.78 8.84 0.15
C THR A 120 7.49 8.13 -0.27
N GLN A 121 6.43 8.88 -0.58
CA GLN A 121 5.11 8.41 -1.05
C GLN A 121 4.32 7.49 -0.08
N PHE A 122 4.93 6.45 0.47
CA PHE A 122 4.36 5.52 1.45
C PHE A 122 5.44 4.87 2.32
N ALA A 123 5.04 4.31 3.47
CA ALA A 123 5.87 3.44 4.30
C ALA A 123 4.98 2.40 5.00
N TYR A 124 5.30 1.11 4.84
CA TYR A 124 4.65 0.01 5.55
C TYR A 124 5.44 -0.35 6.79
N HIS A 125 4.74 -0.46 7.92
CA HIS A 125 5.29 -0.89 9.20
C HIS A 125 4.51 -2.09 9.72
N GLY A 126 5.22 -3.10 10.21
CA GLY A 126 4.63 -4.31 10.80
C GLY A 126 4.69 -4.29 12.33
N THR A 127 4.00 -5.22 12.99
CA THR A 127 4.08 -5.48 14.44
C THR A 127 4.68 -6.84 14.72
#